data_AF-A0A7X7M7S9-F1
#
_entry.id   AF-A0A7X7M7S9-F1
#
_cell.length_a   1.000
_cell.length_b   1.000
_cell.length_c   1.000
_cell.angle_alpha   90.00
_cell.angle_beta   90.00
_cell.angle_gamma   90.00
#
_symmetry.space_group_name_H-M   'P 1'
#
loop_
_entity.id
_entity.type
_entity.pdbx_description
1 polymer ?
#
loop_
_entity_poly.entity_id
_entity_poly.type
_entity_poly.pdbx_seq_one_letter_code
_entity_poly.pdbx_strand_id
1 'polypeptide(L)'
;MLIIHINGHPRQAFINHACRFALQPVSIAIHGTALRIRGMSAESAAEALAYAAFPAWEKTRLQTLIRKNYYLLDAAKQERLAVLAQIVAGDQMPDALIYQGIGRESRLARAFAAALMQGPLNFEGFCRFRLPGYEDYLRGIMLLAEEELIAEEENLEYLELLRRSLSQGNSQISLFFSPGDICQIWQQDNEGLHQLEGGHIRGVEWLLLANLICLDPASIIVRNRVFADSELLSMLETVFGAKVIYEDDQPTAVKEHLLLDKQ
;
A
#
# COMPACT_ATOMS: atom_id res chain seq x y z
N MET A 1 -28.59 21.88 -16.23
CA MET A 1 -27.34 21.62 -17.00
C MET A 1 -26.20 22.15 -16.16
N LEU A 2 -25.22 21.31 -15.83
CA LEU A 2 -24.07 21.70 -15.01
C LEU A 2 -22.92 22.18 -15.90
N ILE A 3 -22.12 23.11 -15.38
CA ILE A 3 -20.93 23.62 -16.07
C ILE A 3 -19.75 23.51 -15.09
N ILE A 4 -18.71 22.79 -15.49
CA ILE A 4 -17.49 22.60 -14.68
C ILE A 4 -16.28 22.99 -15.52
N HIS A 5 -15.50 23.95 -15.06
CA HIS A 5 -14.21 24.29 -15.64
C HIS A 5 -13.12 23.45 -14.98
N ILE A 6 -12.52 22.54 -15.75
CA ILE A 6 -11.52 21.58 -15.28
C ILE A 6 -10.63 21.13 -16.45
N ASN A 7 -9.33 20.97 -16.20
CA ASN A 7 -8.34 20.62 -17.22
C ASN A 7 -7.48 19.41 -16.83
N GLY A 8 -6.63 18.97 -17.76
CA GLY A 8 -5.57 17.99 -17.51
C GLY A 8 -6.06 16.63 -17.01
N HIS A 9 -5.25 15.98 -16.17
CA HIS A 9 -5.56 14.70 -15.55
C HIS A 9 -6.87 14.72 -14.72
N PRO A 10 -7.17 15.77 -13.92
CA PRO A 10 -8.43 15.86 -13.19
C PRO A 10 -9.67 15.79 -14.08
N ARG A 11 -9.64 16.44 -15.26
CA ARG A 11 -10.72 16.37 -16.26
C ARG A 11 -10.93 14.94 -16.74
N GLN A 12 -9.85 14.24 -17.09
CA GLN A 12 -9.94 12.88 -17.59
C GLN A 12 -10.45 11.91 -16.51
N ALA A 13 -9.95 12.07 -15.27
CA ALA A 13 -10.39 11.28 -14.13
C ALA A 13 -11.90 11.46 -13.87
N PHE A 14 -12.38 12.71 -13.90
CA PHE A 14 -13.80 13.02 -13.80
C PHE A 14 -14.62 12.33 -14.90
N ILE A 15 -14.24 12.48 -16.17
CA ILE A 15 -14.97 11.89 -17.31
C ILE A 15 -15.05 10.37 -17.18
N ASN A 16 -13.94 9.72 -16.82
CA ASN A 16 -13.87 8.26 -16.67
C ASN A 16 -14.75 7.73 -15.53
N HIS A 17 -15.05 8.56 -14.52
CA HIS A 17 -15.78 8.15 -13.32
C HIS A 17 -17.19 8.74 -13.23
N ALA A 18 -17.54 9.74 -14.03
CA ALA A 18 -18.83 10.43 -13.95
C ALA A 18 -20.02 9.47 -14.07
N CYS A 19 -19.95 8.49 -14.97
CA CYS A 19 -21.02 7.51 -15.15
C CYS A 19 -21.23 6.61 -13.92
N ARG A 20 -20.23 6.41 -13.05
CA ARG A 20 -20.36 5.55 -11.86
C ARG A 20 -21.33 6.13 -10.83
N PHE A 21 -21.45 7.46 -10.78
CA PHE A 21 -22.24 8.19 -9.79
C PHE A 21 -23.57 8.69 -10.36
N ALA A 22 -23.82 8.51 -11.65
CA ALA A 22 -25.01 9.03 -12.31
C ALA A 22 -26.16 8.02 -12.26
N LEU A 23 -27.36 8.53 -11.96
CA LEU A 23 -28.61 7.74 -11.96
C LEU A 23 -29.24 7.60 -13.36
N GLN A 24 -28.74 8.37 -14.34
CA GLN A 24 -29.25 8.44 -15.71
C GLN A 24 -28.10 8.53 -16.70
N PRO A 25 -28.34 8.25 -18.00
CA PRO A 25 -27.32 8.44 -19.03
C PRO A 25 -26.76 9.87 -19.02
N VAL A 26 -25.44 9.98 -18.86
CA VAL A 26 -24.73 11.27 -18.81
C VAL A 26 -24.26 11.65 -20.19
N SER A 27 -24.49 12.91 -20.57
CA SER A 27 -23.87 13.53 -21.75
C SER A 27 -22.92 14.63 -21.29
N ILE A 28 -21.65 14.50 -21.66
CA ILE A 28 -20.59 15.46 -21.35
C ILE A 28 -20.08 16.06 -22.66
N ALA A 29 -20.32 17.34 -22.89
CA ALA A 29 -19.74 18.08 -24.01
C ALA A 29 -18.53 18.89 -23.53
N ILE A 30 -17.42 18.77 -24.25
CA ILE A 30 -16.15 19.44 -23.92
C ILE A 30 -16.01 20.71 -24.77
N HIS A 31 -15.87 21.86 -24.14
CA HIS A 31 -15.63 23.15 -24.79
C HIS A 31 -14.43 23.85 -24.14
N GLY A 32 -13.23 23.59 -24.69
CA GLY A 32 -11.99 24.06 -24.09
C GLY A 32 -11.81 23.47 -22.68
N THR A 33 -11.84 24.34 -21.67
CA THR A 33 -11.73 23.96 -20.25
C THR A 33 -13.08 23.63 -19.62
N ALA A 34 -14.19 23.97 -20.28
CA ALA A 34 -15.53 23.79 -19.74
C ALA A 34 -16.12 22.43 -20.15
N LEU A 35 -16.61 21.69 -19.17
CA LEU A 35 -17.49 20.53 -19.33
C LEU A 35 -18.93 20.98 -19.16
N ARG A 36 -19.76 20.76 -20.18
CA ARG A 36 -21.22 20.94 -20.10
C ARG A 36 -21.86 19.58 -19.91
N ILE A 37 -22.50 19.39 -18.76
CA ILE A 37 -22.98 18.09 -18.31
C ILE A 37 -24.51 18.09 -18.26
N ARG A 38 -25.12 17.08 -18.86
CA ARG A 38 -26.56 16.79 -18.84
C ARG A 38 -26.77 15.36 -18.30
N GLY A 39 -27.89 15.14 -17.60
CA GLY A 39 -28.22 13.84 -17.02
C GLY A 39 -27.51 13.52 -15.70
N MET A 40 -26.94 14.52 -15.03
CA MET A 40 -26.23 14.37 -13.76
C MET A 40 -26.69 15.45 -12.76
N SER A 41 -26.96 15.05 -11.51
CA SER A 41 -27.26 16.01 -10.43
C SER A 41 -25.98 16.67 -9.91
N ALA A 42 -26.13 17.75 -9.15
CA ALA A 42 -24.99 18.44 -8.54
C ALA A 42 -24.25 17.52 -7.56
N GLU A 43 -24.99 16.69 -6.82
CA GLU A 43 -24.48 15.73 -5.85
C GLU A 43 -23.66 14.64 -6.54
N SER A 44 -24.20 13.98 -7.56
CA SER A 44 -23.46 12.96 -8.33
C SER A 44 -22.20 13.55 -8.96
N ALA A 45 -22.28 14.76 -9.53
CA ALA A 45 -21.12 15.43 -10.12
C ALA A 45 -20.08 15.77 -9.04
N ALA A 46 -20.52 16.18 -7.85
CA ALA A 46 -19.65 16.46 -6.72
C ALA A 46 -18.94 15.21 -6.19
N GLU A 47 -19.62 14.06 -6.14
CA GLU A 47 -19.00 12.77 -5.82
C GLU A 47 -17.93 12.41 -6.84
N ALA A 48 -18.23 12.51 -8.14
CA ALA A 48 -17.24 12.26 -9.19
C ALA A 48 -16.02 13.20 -9.09
N LEU A 49 -16.23 14.47 -8.70
CA LEU A 49 -15.14 15.41 -8.45
C LEU A 49 -14.31 14.99 -7.23
N ALA A 50 -14.95 14.63 -6.11
CA ALA A 50 -14.25 14.30 -4.88
C ALA A 50 -13.51 12.96 -4.95
N TYR A 51 -14.10 11.93 -5.56
CA TYR A 51 -13.53 10.58 -5.61
C TYR A 51 -12.57 10.35 -6.79
N ALA A 52 -12.62 11.17 -7.84
CA ALA A 52 -11.76 10.98 -9.01
C ALA A 52 -10.94 12.23 -9.39
N ALA A 53 -11.60 13.38 -9.57
CA ALA A 53 -10.90 14.58 -10.04
C ALA A 53 -9.91 15.13 -9.00
N PHE A 54 -10.31 15.18 -7.73
CA PHE A 54 -9.50 15.69 -6.63
C PHE A 54 -8.25 14.84 -6.37
N PRO A 55 -8.32 13.50 -6.23
CA PRO A 55 -7.11 12.67 -6.10
C PRO A 55 -6.14 12.81 -7.28
N ALA A 56 -6.64 12.91 -8.51
CA ALA A 56 -5.81 13.13 -9.69
C ALA A 56 -5.13 14.51 -9.68
N TRP A 57 -5.84 15.53 -9.19
CA TRP A 57 -5.30 16.88 -9.04
C TRP A 57 -4.25 16.94 -7.92
N GLU A 58 -4.56 16.36 -6.76
CA GLU A 58 -3.67 16.23 -5.61
C GLU A 58 -2.38 15.50 -6.01
N LYS A 59 -2.48 14.37 -6.73
CA LYS A 59 -1.32 13.64 -7.26
C LYS A 59 -0.43 14.56 -8.11
N THR A 60 -1.03 15.28 -9.06
CA THR A 60 -0.28 16.19 -9.95
C THR A 60 0.39 17.32 -9.15
N ARG A 61 -0.29 17.84 -8.13
CA ARG A 61 0.23 18.89 -7.26
C ARG A 61 1.38 18.38 -6.39
N LEU A 62 1.22 17.20 -5.78
CA LEU A 62 2.26 16.52 -5.01
C LEU A 62 3.50 16.26 -5.85
N GLN A 63 3.36 15.67 -7.03
CA GLN A 63 4.50 15.45 -7.94
C GLN A 63 5.22 16.75 -8.30
N THR A 64 4.48 17.85 -8.49
CA THR A 64 5.07 19.16 -8.75
C THR A 64 5.86 19.68 -7.53
N LEU A 65 5.31 19.53 -6.33
CA LEU A 65 5.98 19.93 -5.09
C LEU A 65 7.20 19.04 -4.80
N ILE A 66 7.10 17.74 -5.01
CA ILE A 66 8.20 16.78 -4.82
C ILE A 66 9.35 17.13 -5.75
N ARG A 67 9.11 17.29 -7.05
CA ARG A 67 10.15 17.69 -8.01
C ARG A 67 10.83 19.00 -7.64
N LYS A 68 10.11 19.92 -7.00
CA LYS A 68 10.63 21.22 -6.59
C LYS A 68 11.47 21.14 -5.31
N ASN A 69 11.01 20.41 -4.29
CA ASN A 69 11.63 20.40 -2.96
C ASN A 69 12.61 19.23 -2.77
N TYR A 70 12.46 18.12 -3.51
CA TYR A 70 13.24 16.88 -3.42
C TYR A 70 14.02 16.61 -4.72
N TYR A 71 14.56 17.65 -5.35
CA TYR A 71 15.24 17.57 -6.64
C TYR A 71 16.52 16.72 -6.63
N LEU A 72 17.07 16.42 -5.44
CA LEU A 72 18.23 15.55 -5.27
C LEU A 72 17.87 14.05 -5.29
N LEU A 73 16.60 13.71 -5.04
CA LEU A 73 16.12 12.33 -5.18
C LEU A 73 16.02 11.97 -6.67
N ASP A 74 16.32 10.72 -6.99
CA ASP A 74 16.09 10.19 -8.33
C ASP A 74 14.58 10.07 -8.63
N ALA A 75 14.24 9.84 -9.90
CA ALA A 75 12.85 9.79 -10.35
C ALA A 75 12.04 8.65 -9.71
N ALA A 76 12.69 7.53 -9.35
CA ALA A 76 12.00 6.39 -8.74
C ALA A 76 11.64 6.72 -7.29
N LYS A 77 12.58 7.28 -6.51
CA LYS A 77 12.34 7.76 -5.14
C LYS A 77 11.30 8.88 -5.11
N GLN A 78 11.33 9.79 -6.07
CA GLN A 78 10.31 10.85 -6.17
C GLN A 78 8.90 10.29 -6.41
N GLU A 79 8.73 9.27 -7.26
CA GLU A 79 7.42 8.62 -7.45
C GLU A 79 7.03 7.80 -6.22
N ARG A 80 7.97 7.10 -5.56
CA ARG A 80 7.71 6.38 -4.31
C ARG A 80 7.23 7.32 -3.22
N LEU A 81 7.90 8.46 -3.03
CA LEU A 81 7.50 9.51 -2.09
C LEU A 81 6.09 10.04 -2.37
N ALA A 82 5.72 10.20 -3.66
CA ALA A 82 4.38 10.63 -4.03
C ALA A 82 3.30 9.59 -3.64
N VAL A 83 3.62 8.30 -3.76
CA VAL A 83 2.73 7.21 -3.34
C VAL A 83 2.58 7.19 -1.82
N LEU A 84 3.70 7.27 -1.08
CA LEU A 84 3.69 7.31 0.39
C LEU A 84 2.89 8.51 0.91
N ALA A 85 3.07 9.70 0.32
CA ALA A 85 2.30 10.88 0.68
C ALA A 85 0.78 10.71 0.47
N GLN A 86 0.37 9.96 -0.56
CA GLN A 86 -1.05 9.66 -0.78
C GLN A 86 -1.62 8.67 0.25
N ILE A 87 -0.80 7.71 0.69
CA ILE A 87 -1.17 6.76 1.75
C ILE A 87 -1.38 7.53 3.06
N VAL A 88 -0.39 8.32 3.47
CA VAL A 88 -0.44 9.14 4.68
C VAL A 88 -1.61 10.14 4.66
N ALA A 89 -1.95 10.67 3.49
CA ALA A 89 -3.10 11.58 3.36
C ALA A 89 -4.44 10.93 3.72
N GLY A 90 -4.55 9.60 3.64
CA GLY A 90 -5.73 8.81 4.00
C GLY A 90 -5.84 8.47 5.48
N ASP A 91 -4.78 8.66 6.27
CA ASP A 91 -4.75 8.27 7.68
C ASP A 91 -5.61 9.17 8.57
N GLN A 92 -6.00 8.64 9.73
CA GLN A 92 -6.87 9.34 10.66
C GLN A 92 -6.15 10.55 11.27
N MET A 93 -6.70 11.74 11.04
CA MET A 93 -6.23 12.97 11.69
C MET A 93 -7.31 13.56 12.60
N PRO A 94 -7.00 13.86 13.88
CA PRO A 94 -7.89 14.63 14.74
C PRO A 94 -8.07 16.04 14.17
N ASP A 95 -9.29 16.58 14.24
CA ASP A 95 -9.65 17.93 13.73
C ASP A 95 -9.36 18.17 12.23
N ALA A 96 -9.56 17.14 11.42
CA ALA A 96 -9.32 17.16 10.00
C ALA A 96 -10.14 18.25 9.25
N LEU A 97 -9.42 19.12 8.54
CA LEU A 97 -10.00 19.99 7.51
C LEU A 97 -10.70 19.15 6.44
N ILE A 98 -11.50 19.80 5.57
CA ILE A 98 -12.36 19.08 4.61
C ILE A 98 -11.60 18.14 3.65
N TYR A 99 -10.30 18.36 3.47
CA TYR A 99 -9.42 17.59 2.59
C TYR A 99 -8.46 16.62 3.32
N GLN A 100 -8.56 16.49 4.64
CA GLN A 100 -7.65 15.67 5.46
C GLN A 100 -8.32 14.38 5.94
N GLY A 101 -7.60 13.26 5.96
CA GLY A 101 -7.94 12.03 6.66
C GLY A 101 -9.24 11.34 6.24
N ILE A 102 -9.68 10.37 7.07
CA ILE A 102 -10.79 9.47 6.75
C ILE A 102 -12.08 10.25 6.42
N GLY A 103 -12.70 9.90 5.30
CA GLY A 103 -13.94 10.50 4.81
C GLY A 103 -13.78 11.90 4.21
N ARG A 104 -12.55 12.31 3.86
CA ARG A 104 -12.28 13.58 3.16
C ARG A 104 -13.06 13.68 1.84
N GLU A 105 -13.24 12.57 1.14
CA GLU A 105 -13.99 12.51 -0.12
C GLU A 105 -15.44 12.94 0.10
N SER A 106 -16.09 12.45 1.16
CA SER A 106 -17.45 12.85 1.52
C SER A 106 -17.56 14.32 1.96
N ARG A 107 -16.54 14.86 2.65
CA ARG A 107 -16.49 16.29 3.01
C ARG A 107 -16.30 17.16 1.77
N LEU A 108 -15.38 16.79 0.88
CA LEU A 108 -15.15 17.46 -0.39
C LEU A 108 -16.37 17.38 -1.30
N ALA A 109 -17.03 16.24 -1.41
CA ALA A 109 -18.26 16.07 -2.19
C ALA A 109 -19.35 17.04 -1.72
N ARG A 110 -19.57 17.17 -0.41
CA ARG A 110 -20.52 18.17 0.12
C ARG A 110 -20.14 19.60 -0.27
N ALA A 111 -18.85 19.93 -0.20
CA ALA A 111 -18.36 21.27 -0.54
C ALA A 111 -18.48 21.56 -2.06
N PHE A 112 -18.19 20.58 -2.92
CA PHE A 112 -18.37 20.68 -4.36
C PHE A 112 -19.85 20.77 -4.75
N ALA A 113 -20.73 20.00 -4.12
CA ALA A 113 -22.17 20.04 -4.37
C ALA A 113 -22.73 21.42 -4.06
N ALA A 114 -22.37 21.98 -2.89
CA ALA A 114 -22.73 23.35 -2.52
C ALA A 114 -22.28 24.39 -3.55
N ALA A 115 -21.06 24.26 -4.09
CA ALA A 115 -20.56 25.17 -5.11
C ALA A 115 -21.29 25.00 -6.47
N LEU A 116 -21.58 23.76 -6.88
CA LEU A 116 -22.30 23.45 -8.13
C LEU A 116 -23.75 23.93 -8.10
N MET A 117 -24.40 23.91 -6.94
CA MET A 117 -25.75 24.47 -6.77
C MET A 117 -25.79 25.99 -6.94
N GLN A 118 -24.68 26.69 -6.69
CA GLN A 118 -24.59 28.14 -6.84
C GLN A 118 -24.29 28.58 -8.28
N GLY A 119 -23.80 27.67 -9.14
CA GLY A 119 -23.53 27.97 -10.54
C GLY A 119 -22.34 27.20 -11.12
N PRO A 120 -21.74 27.70 -12.21
CA PRO A 120 -20.56 27.09 -12.81
C PRO A 120 -19.40 26.95 -11.81
N LEU A 121 -18.80 25.77 -11.73
CA LEU A 121 -17.67 25.51 -10.84
C LEU A 121 -16.35 25.67 -11.58
N ASN A 122 -15.45 26.52 -11.09
CA ASN A 122 -14.03 26.46 -11.45
C ASN A 122 -13.31 25.53 -10.48
N PHE A 123 -13.00 24.32 -10.93
CA PHE A 123 -12.45 23.26 -10.08
C PHE A 123 -11.07 23.62 -9.52
N GLU A 124 -10.13 24.02 -10.38
CA GLU A 124 -8.78 24.40 -9.92
C GLU A 124 -8.82 25.65 -9.04
N GLY A 125 -9.68 26.63 -9.37
CA GLY A 125 -9.91 27.81 -8.54
C GLY A 125 -10.46 27.44 -7.17
N PHE A 126 -11.40 26.49 -7.11
CA PHE A 126 -11.93 25.97 -5.85
C PHE A 126 -10.80 25.35 -5.02
N CYS A 127 -10.04 24.42 -5.59
CA CYS A 127 -8.97 23.74 -4.87
C CYS A 127 -7.87 24.68 -4.37
N ARG A 128 -7.53 25.74 -5.12
CA ARG A 128 -6.48 26.71 -4.73
C ARG A 128 -6.94 27.73 -3.70
N PHE A 129 -8.19 28.20 -3.78
CA PHE A 129 -8.63 29.37 -3.00
C PHE A 129 -9.67 29.04 -1.93
N ARG A 130 -10.36 27.89 -2.03
CA ARG A 130 -11.40 27.46 -1.08
C ARG A 130 -10.92 26.38 -0.12
N LEU A 131 -9.68 25.89 -0.28
CA LEU A 131 -9.04 24.95 0.64
C LEU A 131 -7.93 25.67 1.42
N PRO A 132 -8.26 26.37 2.53
CA PRO A 132 -7.26 27.13 3.29
C PRO A 132 -6.23 26.18 3.90
N GLY A 133 -4.96 26.57 3.85
CA GLY A 133 -3.84 25.77 4.39
C GLY A 133 -3.50 24.51 3.60
N TYR A 134 -4.13 24.28 2.43
CA TYR A 134 -3.95 23.02 1.70
C TYR A 134 -2.51 22.79 1.22
N GLU A 135 -1.79 23.84 0.80
CA GLU A 135 -0.39 23.68 0.41
C GLU A 135 0.51 23.34 1.60
N ASP A 136 0.25 23.92 2.78
CA ASP A 136 0.98 23.59 4.01
C ASP A 136 0.68 22.16 4.45
N TYR A 137 -0.57 21.71 4.29
CA TYR A 137 -0.95 20.32 4.47
C TYR A 137 -0.19 19.39 3.52
N LEU A 138 -0.12 19.71 2.22
CA LEU A 138 0.65 18.91 1.26
C LEU A 138 2.14 18.82 1.64
N ARG A 139 2.72 19.89 2.19
CA ARG A 139 4.09 19.86 2.73
C ARG A 139 4.20 18.97 3.96
N GLY A 140 3.23 19.04 4.87
CA GLY A 140 3.17 18.19 6.06
C GLY A 140 3.12 16.70 5.71
N ILE A 141 2.24 16.29 4.79
CA ILE A 141 2.19 14.88 4.36
C ILE A 141 3.44 14.45 3.61
N MET A 142 4.12 15.37 2.90
CA MET A 142 5.40 15.07 2.25
C MET A 142 6.51 14.81 3.26
N LEU A 143 6.54 15.53 4.39
CA LEU A 143 7.51 15.29 5.47
C LEU A 143 7.27 13.92 6.12
N LEU A 144 6.02 13.58 6.42
CA LEU A 144 5.68 12.25 6.95
C LEU A 144 6.02 11.13 5.95
N ALA A 145 5.78 11.36 4.66
CA ALA A 145 6.15 10.41 3.62
C ALA A 145 7.67 10.27 3.43
N GLU A 146 8.43 11.32 3.73
CA GLU A 146 9.90 11.27 3.74
C GLU A 146 10.41 10.42 4.91
N GLU A 147 9.83 10.56 6.10
CA GLU A 147 10.13 9.70 7.24
C GLU A 147 9.87 8.22 6.91
N GLU A 148 8.75 7.92 6.27
CA GLU A 148 8.42 6.56 5.83
C GLU A 148 9.39 6.05 4.75
N LEU A 149 9.79 6.91 3.81
CA LEU A 149 10.77 6.54 2.78
C LEU A 149 12.13 6.21 3.40
N ILE A 150 12.57 6.99 4.38
CA ILE A 150 13.81 6.73 5.13
C ILE A 150 13.68 5.42 5.88
N ALA A 151 12.56 5.15 6.55
CA ALA A 151 12.32 3.89 7.24
C ALA A 151 12.35 2.67 6.29
N GLU A 152 11.80 2.80 5.08
CA GLU A 152 11.91 1.76 4.04
C GLU A 152 13.37 1.50 3.63
N GLU A 153 14.15 2.56 3.45
CA GLU A 153 15.58 2.45 3.09
C GLU A 153 16.40 1.84 4.23
N GLU A 154 16.20 2.29 5.47
CA GLU A 154 16.84 1.74 6.66
C GLU A 154 16.51 0.25 6.86
N ASN A 155 15.25 -0.14 6.62
CA ASN A 155 14.84 -1.53 6.68
C ASN A 155 15.57 -2.38 5.62
N LEU A 156 15.68 -1.90 4.38
CA LEU A 156 16.42 -2.61 3.33
C LEU A 156 17.91 -2.72 3.66
N GLU A 157 18.53 -1.65 4.15
CA GLU A 157 19.92 -1.67 4.60
C GLU A 157 20.14 -2.65 5.76
N TYR A 158 19.20 -2.69 6.71
CA TYR A 158 19.23 -3.64 7.81
C TYR A 158 19.17 -5.09 7.32
N LEU A 159 18.22 -5.42 6.42
CA LEU A 159 18.13 -6.78 5.85
C LEU A 159 19.40 -7.17 5.08
N GLU A 160 20.02 -6.23 4.37
CA GLU A 160 21.28 -6.45 3.66
C GLU A 160 22.46 -6.68 4.61
N LEU A 161 22.51 -5.98 5.75
CA LEU A 161 23.49 -6.25 6.81
C LEU A 161 23.34 -7.65 7.41
N LEU A 162 22.09 -8.07 7.65
CA LEU A 162 21.79 -9.42 8.12
C LEU A 162 22.26 -10.46 7.11
N ARG A 163 21.92 -10.28 5.83
CA ARG A 163 22.35 -11.17 4.74
C ARG A 163 23.87 -11.31 4.68
N ARG A 164 24.61 -10.20 4.79
CA ARG A 164 26.09 -10.19 4.77
C ARG A 164 26.72 -10.89 5.97
N SER A 165 25.98 -11.02 7.06
CA SER A 165 26.46 -11.67 8.29
C SER A 165 26.31 -13.20 8.26
N LEU A 166 25.52 -13.73 7.32
CA LEU A 166 25.31 -15.17 7.16
C LEU A 166 26.52 -15.82 6.48
N SER A 167 26.95 -16.99 6.99
CA SER A 167 28.01 -17.80 6.40
C SER A 167 27.43 -18.92 5.54
N GLN A 168 28.20 -19.95 5.21
CA GLN A 168 27.66 -21.08 4.44
C GLN A 168 26.68 -21.94 5.25
N GLY A 169 26.78 -21.94 6.59
CA GLY A 169 25.96 -22.81 7.43
C GLY A 169 26.23 -24.30 7.23
N ASN A 170 25.80 -25.13 8.17
CA ASN A 170 25.99 -26.59 8.10
C ASN A 170 24.68 -27.40 8.25
N SER A 171 23.56 -26.74 8.56
CA SER A 171 22.29 -27.40 8.86
C SER A 171 21.23 -27.08 7.80
N GLN A 172 20.26 -27.98 7.65
CA GLN A 172 19.07 -27.72 6.86
C GLN A 172 17.90 -27.45 7.80
N ILE A 173 17.20 -26.34 7.61
CA ILE A 173 16.00 -25.99 8.38
C ILE A 173 14.79 -26.16 7.49
N SER A 174 13.73 -26.78 8.01
CA SER A 174 12.43 -26.88 7.34
C SER A 174 11.38 -26.09 8.11
N LEU A 175 10.67 -25.21 7.40
CA LEU A 175 9.55 -24.42 7.90
C LEU A 175 8.25 -25.01 7.35
N PHE A 176 7.39 -25.48 8.25
CA PHE A 176 6.08 -26.04 7.90
C PHE A 176 4.98 -25.07 8.32
N PHE A 177 4.38 -24.40 7.34
CA PHE A 177 3.24 -23.53 7.59
C PHE A 177 1.93 -24.33 7.63
N SER A 178 1.02 -23.93 8.49
CA SER A 178 -0.28 -24.58 8.70
C SER A 178 -1.37 -23.52 8.90
N PRO A 179 -2.66 -23.87 8.68
CA PRO A 179 -3.77 -22.95 8.92
C PRO A 179 -3.73 -22.33 10.32
N GLY A 180 -4.11 -21.06 10.40
CA GLY A 180 -4.09 -20.29 11.65
C GLY A 180 -2.75 -19.62 11.96
N ASP A 181 -1.95 -19.31 10.94
CA ASP A 181 -0.65 -18.63 11.07
C ASP A 181 0.31 -19.41 11.99
N ILE A 182 0.33 -20.73 11.87
CA ILE A 182 1.21 -21.60 12.65
C ILE A 182 2.40 -22.02 11.78
N CYS A 183 3.61 -21.90 12.33
CA CYS A 183 4.83 -22.44 11.73
C CYS A 183 5.50 -23.42 12.69
N GLN A 184 5.89 -24.59 12.18
CA GLN A 184 6.79 -25.52 12.87
C GLN A 184 8.18 -25.45 12.25
N ILE A 185 9.19 -25.39 13.10
CA ILE A 185 10.60 -25.29 12.71
C ILE A 185 11.28 -26.62 13.02
N TRP A 186 11.84 -27.24 11.98
CA TRP A 186 12.55 -28.50 12.08
C TRP A 186 13.98 -28.33 11.60
N GLN A 187 14.93 -28.97 12.27
CA GLN A 187 16.32 -29.01 11.86
C GLN A 187 16.70 -30.43 11.45
N GLN A 188 17.37 -30.52 10.30
CA GLN A 188 18.04 -31.71 9.84
C GLN A 188 19.55 -31.46 9.88
N ASP A 189 20.22 -32.26 10.69
CA ASP A 189 21.68 -32.31 10.80
C ASP A 189 22.19 -33.76 10.85
N ASN A 190 23.43 -33.95 11.29
CA ASN A 190 24.07 -35.26 11.35
C ASN A 190 23.41 -36.23 12.35
N GLU A 191 22.64 -35.72 13.32
CA GLU A 191 21.94 -36.52 14.33
C GLU A 191 20.53 -36.92 13.88
N GLY A 192 20.05 -36.37 12.76
CA GLY A 192 18.76 -36.67 12.16
C GLY A 192 17.83 -35.46 12.14
N LEU A 193 16.55 -35.73 11.92
CA LEU A 193 15.49 -34.71 11.86
C LEU A 193 14.86 -34.54 13.24
N HIS A 194 14.90 -33.32 13.79
CA HIS A 194 14.28 -33.00 15.07
C HIS A 194 13.54 -31.66 15.01
N GLN A 195 12.47 -31.56 15.80
CA GLN A 195 11.70 -30.33 15.91
C GLN A 195 12.40 -29.39 16.89
N LEU A 196 12.66 -28.16 16.45
CA LEU A 196 13.23 -27.11 17.32
C LEU A 196 12.11 -26.40 18.07
N GLU A 197 11.16 -25.81 17.33
CA GLU A 197 10.12 -24.95 17.88
C GLU A 197 8.85 -25.00 17.01
N GLY A 198 7.79 -24.37 17.48
CA GLY A 198 6.62 -24.06 16.66
C GLY A 198 5.57 -23.25 17.41
N GLY A 199 4.79 -22.46 16.68
CA GLY A 199 3.77 -21.60 17.26
C GLY A 199 3.13 -20.64 16.27
N HIS A 200 2.31 -19.75 16.79
CA HIS A 200 1.75 -18.65 16.01
C HIS A 200 2.86 -17.66 15.64
N ILE A 201 3.00 -17.39 14.34
CA ILE A 201 4.06 -16.51 13.83
C ILE A 201 3.59 -15.07 13.59
N ARG A 202 2.28 -14.86 13.52
CA ARG A 202 1.73 -13.55 13.15
C ARG A 202 2.02 -12.51 14.24
N GLY A 203 2.67 -11.42 13.86
CA GLY A 203 3.12 -10.36 14.75
C GLY A 203 4.44 -10.66 15.48
N VAL A 204 5.08 -11.81 15.22
CA VAL A 204 6.39 -12.20 15.78
C VAL A 204 7.35 -12.73 14.70
N GLU A 205 7.13 -12.34 13.44
CA GLU A 205 7.91 -12.74 12.27
C GLU A 205 9.41 -12.46 12.44
N TRP A 206 9.74 -11.35 13.10
CA TRP A 206 11.11 -10.95 13.40
C TRP A 206 11.85 -11.93 14.33
N LEU A 207 11.14 -12.60 15.24
CA LEU A 207 11.75 -13.61 16.11
C LEU A 207 12.14 -14.86 15.32
N LEU A 208 11.27 -15.28 14.38
CA LEU A 208 11.60 -16.37 13.46
C LEU A 208 12.84 -16.01 12.63
N LEU A 209 12.88 -14.80 12.07
CA LEU A 209 14.02 -14.34 11.28
C LEU A 209 15.32 -14.32 12.12
N ALA A 210 15.27 -13.76 13.34
CA ALA A 210 16.41 -13.74 14.25
C ALA A 210 16.91 -15.14 14.61
N ASN A 211 16.00 -16.07 14.91
CA ASN A 211 16.35 -17.46 15.20
C ASN A 211 17.03 -18.13 14.00
N LEU A 212 16.51 -17.95 12.80
CA LEU A 212 17.12 -18.48 11.58
C LEU A 212 18.50 -17.89 11.30
N ILE A 213 18.70 -16.60 11.59
CA ILE A 213 20.02 -15.95 11.44
C ILE A 213 21.02 -16.53 12.44
N CYS A 214 20.62 -16.72 13.70
CA CYS A 214 21.45 -17.35 14.73
C CYS A 214 21.81 -18.81 14.39
N LEU A 215 20.88 -19.55 13.78
CA LEU A 215 21.12 -20.91 13.32
C LEU A 215 22.02 -20.98 12.09
N ASP A 216 22.08 -19.89 11.31
CA ASP A 216 22.80 -19.75 10.04
C ASP A 216 22.72 -21.03 9.17
N PRO A 217 21.51 -21.42 8.71
CA PRO A 217 21.34 -22.66 7.98
C PRO A 217 22.03 -22.62 6.62
N ALA A 218 22.44 -23.79 6.13
CA ALA A 218 22.89 -23.99 4.76
C ALA A 218 21.73 -23.88 3.75
N SER A 219 20.54 -24.33 4.15
CA SER A 219 19.32 -24.21 3.34
C SER A 219 18.09 -24.13 4.22
N ILE A 220 17.08 -23.39 3.78
CA ILE A 220 15.76 -23.25 4.40
C ILE A 220 14.73 -23.81 3.43
N ILE A 221 14.09 -24.91 3.80
CA ILE A 221 13.00 -25.51 3.03
C ILE A 221 11.68 -24.94 3.53
N VAL A 222 10.94 -24.27 2.66
CA VAL A 222 9.60 -23.74 2.95
C VAL A 222 8.55 -24.68 2.37
N ARG A 223 7.68 -25.22 3.24
CA ARG A 223 6.60 -26.15 2.89
C ARG A 223 5.23 -25.55 3.20
N ASN A 224 4.21 -25.89 2.39
CA ASN A 224 2.84 -25.38 2.51
C ASN A 224 2.75 -23.84 2.50
N ARG A 225 3.49 -23.18 1.58
CA ARG A 225 3.58 -21.72 1.50
C ARG A 225 2.23 -20.99 1.36
N VAL A 226 1.18 -21.70 0.95
CA VAL A 226 -0.19 -21.16 0.85
C VAL A 226 -0.72 -20.63 2.19
N PHE A 227 -0.17 -21.13 3.31
CA PHE A 227 -0.52 -20.68 4.66
C PHE A 227 0.48 -19.67 5.24
N ALA A 228 1.52 -19.30 4.50
CA ALA A 228 2.50 -18.31 4.94
C ALA A 228 2.07 -16.91 4.49
N ASP A 229 2.36 -15.92 5.35
CA ASP A 229 2.22 -14.52 4.99
C ASP A 229 3.22 -14.13 3.89
N SER A 230 2.77 -13.36 2.90
CA SER A 230 3.60 -12.99 1.76
C SER A 230 4.75 -12.05 2.11
N GLU A 231 4.59 -11.19 3.12
CA GLU A 231 5.66 -10.31 3.58
C GLU A 231 6.74 -11.12 4.28
N LEU A 232 6.36 -12.11 5.10
CA LEU A 232 7.32 -13.03 5.71
C LEU A 232 8.13 -13.80 4.66
N LEU A 233 7.48 -14.34 3.63
CA LEU A 233 8.19 -15.05 2.56
C LEU A 233 9.18 -14.13 1.84
N SER A 234 8.76 -12.90 1.53
CA SER A 234 9.62 -11.87 0.92
C SER A 234 10.83 -11.53 1.81
N MET A 235 10.63 -11.42 3.14
CA MET A 235 11.72 -11.20 4.10
C MET A 235 12.72 -12.36 4.10
N LEU A 236 12.24 -13.61 4.10
CA LEU A 236 13.10 -14.79 4.05
C LEU A 236 13.94 -14.81 2.75
N GLU A 237 13.32 -14.56 1.60
CA GLU A 237 14.02 -14.47 0.31
C GLU A 237 15.06 -13.34 0.31
N THR A 238 14.72 -12.19 0.90
CA THR A 238 15.63 -11.02 0.93
C THR A 238 16.87 -11.31 1.77
N VAL A 239 16.70 -11.92 2.95
CA VAL A 239 17.79 -12.18 3.90
C VAL A 239 18.60 -13.42 3.51
N PHE A 240 17.95 -14.53 3.21
CA PHE A 240 18.61 -15.82 2.97
C PHE A 240 18.85 -16.12 1.49
N GLY A 241 18.20 -15.40 0.57
CA GLY A 241 18.43 -15.49 -0.87
C GLY A 241 18.29 -16.92 -1.40
N ALA A 242 19.33 -17.38 -2.09
CA ALA A 242 19.38 -18.71 -2.70
C ALA A 242 19.33 -19.88 -1.69
N LYS A 243 19.47 -19.61 -0.38
CA LYS A 243 19.29 -20.64 0.65
C LYS A 243 17.82 -21.03 0.82
N VAL A 244 16.86 -20.18 0.42
CA VAL A 244 15.42 -20.47 0.52
C VAL A 244 14.98 -21.35 -0.64
N ILE A 245 14.39 -22.49 -0.33
CA ILE A 245 13.92 -23.48 -1.29
C ILE A 245 12.43 -23.72 -1.02
N TYR A 246 11.60 -23.41 -2.00
CA TYR A 246 10.17 -23.73 -1.95
C TYR A 246 9.96 -25.15 -2.44
N GLU A 247 9.37 -25.98 -1.60
CA GLU A 247 8.95 -27.31 -2.00
C GLU A 247 7.46 -27.23 -2.35
N ASP A 248 7.13 -27.51 -3.61
CA ASP A 248 5.74 -27.53 -4.05
C ASP A 248 4.97 -28.62 -3.32
N ASP A 249 3.78 -28.26 -2.82
CA ASP A 249 2.85 -29.19 -2.21
C ASP A 249 2.40 -30.21 -3.27
N GLN A 250 3.04 -31.37 -3.33
CA GLN A 250 2.26 -32.59 -3.56
C GLN A 250 1.36 -32.71 -2.32
N PRO A 251 0.03 -32.79 -2.47
CA PRO A 251 -0.86 -33.09 -1.35
C PRO A 251 -0.66 -34.55 -0.97
N THR A 252 0.50 -34.88 -0.39
CA THR A 252 0.67 -36.10 0.38
C THR A 252 -0.15 -35.91 1.63
N ALA A 253 -1.35 -36.50 1.60
CA ALA A 253 -2.12 -36.85 2.76
C ALA A 253 -1.16 -37.21 3.90
N VAL A 254 -1.13 -36.34 4.92
CA VAL A 254 -0.54 -36.67 6.21
C VAL A 254 -1.37 -37.85 6.71
N LYS A 255 -0.89 -39.06 6.43
CA LYS A 255 -1.45 -40.29 6.97
C LYS A 255 -1.39 -40.15 8.47
N GLU A 256 -2.57 -40.12 9.07
CA GLU A 256 -2.83 -40.48 10.45
C GLU A 256 -2.16 -41.82 10.77
N HIS A 257 -0.89 -41.81 11.17
CA HIS A 257 -0.19 -43.02 11.63
C HIS A 257 0.85 -42.77 12.72
N LEU A 258 0.65 -41.75 13.56
CA LEU A 258 1.44 -41.56 14.78
C LEU A 258 0.59 -41.36 16.05
N LEU A 259 -0.72 -41.59 15.98
CA LEU A 259 -1.60 -41.70 17.15
C LEU A 259 -2.24 -43.09 17.12
N LEU A 260 -1.49 -44.13 17.49
CA LEU A 260 -1.96 -45.44 17.98
C LEU A 260 -0.72 -46.36 18.10
N ASP A 261 0.18 -46.05 19.03
CA ASP A 261 1.12 -47.04 19.60
C ASP A 261 1.61 -46.55 20.97
N LYS A 262 0.63 -46.24 21.83
CA LYS A 262 0.75 -46.28 23.29
C LYS A 262 -0.62 -46.66 23.88
N GLN A 263 -0.92 -47.95 23.83
CA GLN A 263 -1.75 -48.63 24.83
C GLN A 263 -0.99 -49.87 25.30
#